data_AF-M1IUD6-F1
#
_entry.id   AF-M1IUD6-F1
#
_cell.length_a   1.000
_cell.length_b   1.000
_cell.length_c   1.000
_cell.angle_alpha   90.00
_cell.angle_beta   90.00
_cell.angle_gamma   90.00
#
_symmetry.space_group_name_H-M   'P 1'
#
loop_
_entity.id
_entity.type
_entity.pdbx_description
1 polymer ?
#
loop_
_entity_poly.entity_id
_entity_poly.type
_entity_poly.pdbx_seq_one_letter_code
_entity_poly.pdbx_strand_id
1 'polypeptide(L)' 'MARRECPKCKKVVEIKVSREGKTITKSCPICGYVFIKYEVKHLSTNPSAEPS' A
#
# COMPACT_ATOMS: atom_id res chain seq x y z
N MET A 1 8.42 -1.21 -9.22
CA MET A 1 7.65 -2.00 -8.22
C MET A 1 8.65 -2.68 -7.29
N ALA A 2 8.46 -2.62 -5.98
CA ALA A 2 9.42 -3.17 -5.01
C ALA A 2 9.19 -4.68 -4.81
N ARG A 3 10.17 -5.50 -5.18
CA ARG A 3 10.20 -6.94 -4.87
C ARG A 3 10.70 -7.11 -3.44
N ARG A 4 10.04 -7.97 -2.65
CA ARG A 4 10.38 -8.19 -1.24
C ARG A 4 10.32 -9.68 -0.90
N GLU A 5 11.25 -10.12 -0.07
CA GLU A 5 11.16 -11.44 0.54
C GLU A 5 10.05 -11.46 1.59
N CYS A 6 9.11 -12.39 1.47
CA CYS A 6 8.07 -12.59 2.46
C CYS A 6 8.65 -13.30 3.69
N PRO A 7 8.52 -12.75 4.92
CA PRO A 7 9.05 -13.40 6.12
C PRO A 7 8.31 -14.71 6.47
N LYS A 8 7.09 -14.90 5.95
CA LYS A 8 6.27 -16.09 6.22
C LYS A 8 6.56 -17.26 5.29
N CYS A 9 6.60 -17.02 3.96
CA CYS A 9 6.85 -18.08 2.99
C CYS A 9 8.29 -18.11 2.46
N LYS A 10 9.15 -17.15 2.85
CA LYS A 10 10.55 -17.00 2.42
C LYS A 10 10.74 -16.95 0.91
N LYS A 11 9.70 -16.59 0.17
CA LYS A 11 9.74 -16.38 -1.27
C LYS A 11 9.88 -14.90 -1.58
N VAL A 12 10.68 -14.59 -2.59
CA VAL A 12 10.71 -13.25 -3.18
C VAL A 12 9.43 -13.08 -3.98
N VAL A 13 8.61 -12.12 -3.57
CA VAL A 13 7.30 -11.86 -4.18
C VAL A 13 7.19 -10.41 -4.60
N GLU A 14 6.37 -10.18 -5.61
CA GLU A 14 5.88 -8.84 -5.90
C GLU A 14 4.74 -8.51 -4.94
N ILE A 15 4.84 -7.37 -4.27
CA ILE A 15 3.87 -6.97 -3.25
C ILE A 15 2.52 -6.70 -3.92
N LYS A 16 1.48 -7.44 -3.51
CA LYS A 16 0.11 -7.17 -3.91
C LYS A 16 -0.41 -5.98 -3.13
N VAL A 17 -0.82 -4.93 -3.83
CA VAL A 17 -1.45 -3.76 -3.21
C VAL A 17 -2.95 -3.84 -3.48
N SER A 18 -3.73 -3.90 -2.40
CA SER A 18 -5.19 -3.89 -2.44
C SER A 18 -5.69 -2.59 -1.81
N ARG A 19 -6.55 -1.87 -2.53
CA ARG A 19 -7.20 -0.66 -2.04
C ARG A 19 -8.67 -0.96 -1.81
N GLU A 20 -9.12 -0.82 -0.58
CA GLU A 20 -10.51 -1.00 -0.18
C GLU A 20 -11.00 0.30 0.45
N GLY A 21 -11.72 1.10 -0.34
CA GLY A 21 -12.10 2.46 0.03
C GLY A 21 -10.89 3.33 0.36
N LYS A 22 -10.77 3.71 1.64
CA LYS A 22 -9.66 4.52 2.18
C LYS A 22 -8.51 3.67 2.73
N THR A 23 -8.65 2.35 2.74
CA THR A 23 -7.62 1.45 3.28
C THR A 23 -6.73 0.93 2.17
N ILE A 24 -5.41 1.10 2.31
CA ILE A 24 -4.40 0.45 1.48
C ILE A 24 -3.81 -0.71 2.28
N THR A 25 -3.82 -1.89 1.68
CA THR A 25 -3.17 -3.09 2.23
C THR A 25 -2.13 -3.59 1.24
N LYS A 26 -0.89 -3.73 1.70
CA LYS A 26 0.19 -4.35 0.95
C LYS A 26 0.43 -5.75 1.52
N SER A 27 0.22 -6.79 0.72
CA SER A 27 0.29 -8.18 1.18
C SER A 27 1.07 -9.08 0.23
N CYS A 28 1.49 -10.23 0.74
CA CYS A 28 2.10 -11.30 -0.03
C CYS A 28 1.01 -12.01 -0.86
N PRO A 29 1.12 -12.07 -2.19
CA PRO A 29 0.13 -12.74 -3.03
C PRO A 29 0.10 -14.27 -2.87
N ILE A 30 1.17 -14.86 -2.30
CA ILE A 30 1.30 -16.31 -2.19
C ILE A 30 0.68 -16.84 -0.90
N CYS A 31 0.95 -16.21 0.25
CA CYS A 31 0.52 -16.70 1.55
C CYS A 31 -0.41 -15.75 2.33
N GLY A 32 -0.71 -14.57 1.77
CA GLY A 32 -1.59 -13.57 2.38
C GLY A 32 -0.95 -12.74 3.50
N TYR A 33 0.35 -12.88 3.78
CA TYR A 33 1.02 -12.08 4.82
C TYR A 33 0.90 -10.58 4.54
N VAL A 34 0.34 -9.82 5.47
CA VAL A 34 0.19 -8.36 5.35
C VAL A 34 1.49 -7.69 5.77
N PHE A 35 2.17 -7.07 4.81
CA PHE A 35 3.40 -6.32 5.07
C PHE A 35 3.11 -4.98 5.73
N ILE A 36 2.09 -4.26 5.24
CA ILE A 36 1.64 -3.00 5.82
C ILE A 36 0.17 -2.77 5.48
N LYS A 37 -0.58 -2.21 6.42
CA LYS A 37 -1.96 -1.76 6.23
C LYS A 37 -2.05 -0.35 6.78
N TYR A 38 -2.54 0.58 5.98
CA TYR A 38 -2.71 1.96 6.39
C TYR A 38 -3.95 2.57 5.74
N GLU A 39 -4.57 3.49 6.43
CA GLU A 39 -5.66 4.29 5.89
C GLU A 39 -5.10 5.58 5.29
N VAL A 40 -5.46 5.85 4.04
CA VAL A 40 -5.22 7.16 3.45
C VAL A 40 -6.28 8.11 3.99
N LYS A 41 -5.89 8.93 4.97
CA LYS A 41 -6.64 10.14 5.25
C LYS A 41 -6.52 11.01 4.00
N HIS A 42 -7.65 11.29 3.33
CA HIS A 42 -7.69 12.34 2.34
C HIS A 42 -7.26 13.63 3.06
N LEU A 43 -6.00 14.00 2.96
CA LEU A 43 -5.63 15.40 3.03
C LEU A 43 -6.30 16.00 1.80
N SER A 44 -7.41 16.69 2.02
CA SER A 44 -7.93 17.64 1.05
C SER A 44 -6.81 18.65 0.81
N THR A 45 -5.92 18.37 -0.14
CA THR A 45 -5.08 19.40 -0.72
C THR A 45 -6.05 20.31 -1.44
N ASN A 46 -6.50 21.37 -0.77
CA ASN A 46 -7.12 22.52 -1.43
C ASN A 46 -6.12 23.00 -2.50
N PRO A 47 -6.43 22.91 -3.81
CA PRO A 47 -5.67 23.63 -4.80
C PRO A 47 -6.15 25.09 -4.74
N SER A 48 -5.73 25.82 -3.70
CA SER A 48 -5.98 27.25 -3.56
C SER A 48 -4.69 27.92 -3.08
N ALA A 49 -3.65 27.76 -3.86
CA ALA A 49 -2.56 28.73 -3.92
C ALA A 49 -2.62 29.29 -5.34
N GLU A 50 -3.43 30.33 -5.51
CA GLU A 50 -3.45 31.22 -6.66
C GLU A 50 -2.23 32.15 -6.52
N PRO A 51 -1.19 32.08 -7.37
CA PRO A 51 -0.23 33.16 -7.46
C PRO A 51 -0.89 34.31 -8.23
N SER A 52 -1.03 35.43 -7.53
CA SER A 52 -1.58 36.72 -7.98
C SER A 52 -0.82 37.33 -9.16
#